data_AF-A0A0J6VSJ2-F1
#
_entry.id   AF-A0A0J6VSJ2-F1
#
_cell.length_a   1.000
_cell.length_b   1.000
_cell.length_c   1.000
_cell.angle_alpha   90.00
_cell.angle_beta   90.00
_cell.angle_gamma   90.00
#
_symmetry.space_group_name_H-M   'P 1'
#
loop_
_entity.id
_entity.type
_entity.pdbx_description
1 polymer ?
#
loop_
_entity_poly.entity_id
_entity_poly.type
_entity_poly.pdbx_seq_one_letter_code
_entity_poly.pdbx_strand_id
1 'polypeptide(L)'
;MLLTPLAARAACTAPVPPPVSEKPAKPALPQKPACLDAKGGCPGWEAYTYNDGIKAYNAQLGPYRTSAEAYARKLKAYADGSVAYANCEMQSLQ
;
A
#
# COMPACT_ATOMS: atom_id res chain seq x y z
N MET A 1 -16.77 -51.49 -23.12
CA MET A 1 -16.12 -50.77 -21.99
C MET A 1 -15.54 -49.48 -22.55
N LEU A 2 -16.17 -48.34 -22.29
CA LEU A 2 -15.63 -47.02 -22.63
C LEU A 2 -15.03 -46.45 -21.35
N LEU A 3 -13.70 -46.31 -21.31
CA LEU A 3 -12.99 -45.58 -20.26
C LEU A 3 -13.15 -44.09 -20.53
N THR A 4 -13.99 -43.41 -19.75
CA THR A 4 -14.00 -41.95 -19.69
C THR A 4 -12.72 -41.48 -19.00
N PRO A 5 -11.92 -40.59 -19.63
CA PRO A 5 -10.77 -40.00 -18.95
C PRO A 5 -11.30 -39.12 -17.81
N LEU A 6 -10.89 -39.41 -16.57
CA LEU A 6 -11.08 -38.47 -15.47
C LEU A 6 -10.27 -37.22 -15.82
N ALA A 7 -10.96 -36.11 -16.08
CA ALA A 7 -10.33 -34.80 -16.08
C ALA A 7 -9.72 -34.59 -14.69
N ALA A 8 -8.38 -34.63 -14.62
CA ALA A 8 -7.67 -34.22 -13.42
C ALA A 8 -8.07 -32.77 -13.13
N ARG A 9 -8.90 -32.56 -12.10
CA ARG A 9 -9.24 -31.23 -11.60
C ARG A 9 -7.92 -30.59 -11.18
N ALA A 10 -7.47 -29.58 -11.92
CA ALA A 10 -6.31 -28.80 -11.51
C ALA A 10 -6.60 -28.22 -10.11
N ALA A 11 -5.72 -28.49 -9.15
CA ALA A 11 -5.86 -27.96 -7.81
C ALA A 11 -5.91 -26.43 -7.88
N CYS A 12 -6.90 -25.82 -7.23
CA CYS A 12 -7.04 -24.38 -7.17
C CYS A 12 -5.80 -23.79 -6.48
N THR A 13 -5.17 -22.79 -7.11
CA THR A 13 -3.95 -22.19 -6.57
C THR A 13 -4.31 -20.97 -5.73
N ALA A 14 -4.04 -21.02 -4.42
CA ALA A 14 -4.24 -19.89 -3.53
C ALA A 14 -3.22 -18.77 -3.85
N PRO A 15 -3.66 -17.51 -3.92
CA PRO A 15 -2.73 -16.40 -4.11
C PRO A 15 -1.90 -16.17 -2.84
N VAL A 16 -0.73 -15.56 -3.00
CA VAL A 16 0.15 -15.19 -1.87
C VAL A 16 0.01 -13.68 -1.60
N PRO A 17 -0.21 -13.25 -0.36
CA PRO A 17 -0.32 -11.84 -0.03
C PRO A 17 1.03 -11.13 -0.21
N PRO A 18 1.04 -9.85 -0.62
CA PRO A 18 2.28 -9.07 -0.61
C PRO A 18 2.82 -8.94 0.82
N PRO A 19 4.14 -9.02 1.03
CA PRO A 19 4.71 -9.00 2.36
C PRO A 19 4.58 -7.61 3.00
N VAL A 20 4.33 -7.59 4.31
CA VAL A 20 4.17 -6.34 5.08
C VAL A 20 5.45 -5.49 5.06
N SER A 21 6.62 -6.11 4.93
CA SER A 21 7.91 -5.42 4.79
C SER A 21 8.01 -4.57 3.52
N GLU A 22 7.20 -4.83 2.50
CA GLU A 22 7.13 -4.00 1.29
C GLU A 22 6.16 -2.82 1.42
N LYS A 23 5.39 -2.74 2.52
CA LYS A 23 4.48 -1.62 2.75
C LYS A 23 5.30 -0.33 2.92
N PRO A 24 5.07 0.69 2.08
CA PRO A 24 5.80 1.94 2.20
C PRO A 24 5.51 2.65 3.53
N ALA A 25 6.56 3.20 4.13
CA ALA A 25 6.44 4.04 5.31
C ALA A 25 5.99 5.45 4.91
N LYS A 26 4.95 5.96 5.58
CA LYS A 26 4.50 7.33 5.38
C LYS A 26 5.56 8.29 5.93
N PRO A 27 5.96 9.33 5.16
CA PRO A 27 6.84 10.38 5.66
C PRO A 27 6.28 11.03 6.92
N ALA A 28 7.16 11.31 7.88
CA ALA A 28 6.78 12.00 9.11
C ALA A 28 6.56 13.49 8.82
N LEU A 29 5.39 14.01 9.20
CA LEU A 29 5.10 15.43 9.06
C LEU A 29 5.95 16.22 10.07
N PRO A 30 6.64 17.30 9.66
CA PRO A 30 7.32 18.19 10.57
C PRO A 30 6.37 18.73 11.64
N GLN A 31 6.82 18.76 12.89
CA GLN A 31 6.04 19.31 13.98
C GLN A 31 5.89 20.82 13.79
N LYS A 32 4.63 21.29 13.79
CA LYS A 32 4.33 22.71 13.68
C LYS A 32 4.74 23.41 14.98
N PRO A 33 5.67 24.38 14.94
CA PRO A 33 6.07 25.11 16.14
C PRO A 33 4.92 26.01 16.64
N ALA A 34 4.78 26.09 17.97
CA ALA A 34 3.69 26.83 18.62
C ALA A 34 3.73 28.34 18.32
N CYS A 35 4.91 28.89 18.03
CA CYS A 35 5.09 30.30 17.70
C CYS A 35 4.37 30.72 16.40
N LEU A 36 4.04 29.79 15.50
CA LEU A 36 3.35 30.14 14.25
C LEU A 36 1.90 30.56 14.49
N ASP A 37 1.29 30.12 15.58
CA ASP A 37 -0.06 30.51 15.99
C ASP A 37 -0.05 31.67 17.01
N ALA A 38 1.12 32.06 17.50
CA ALA A 38 1.24 33.14 18.48
C ALA A 38 1.07 34.52 17.81
N LYS A 39 0.43 35.47 18.51
CA LYS A 39 0.25 36.85 18.01
C LYS A 39 1.57 37.56 17.65
N GLY A 40 2.67 37.18 18.29
CA GLY A 40 4.01 37.71 18.00
C GLY A 40 4.73 37.05 16.83
N GLY A 41 4.18 35.98 16.27
CA GLY A 41 4.83 35.15 15.25
C GLY A 41 6.04 34.37 15.78
N CYS A 42 6.73 33.70 14.85
CA CYS A 42 7.97 32.99 15.15
C CYS A 42 9.20 33.89 14.99
N PRO A 43 10.25 33.66 15.80
CA PRO A 43 11.59 34.07 15.43
C PRO A 43 11.93 33.57 14.02
N GLY A 44 12.64 34.39 13.24
CA GLY A 44 12.93 34.08 11.83
C GLY A 44 13.56 32.68 11.65
N TRP A 45 14.55 32.33 12.47
CA TRP A 45 15.24 31.03 12.40
C TRP A 45 14.29 29.83 12.59
N GLU A 46 13.28 29.95 13.46
CA GLU A 46 12.33 28.86 13.75
C GLU A 46 11.33 28.69 12.60
N ALA A 47 10.85 29.82 12.04
CA ALA A 47 10.01 29.82 10.84
C ALA A 47 10.74 29.24 9.62
N TYR A 48 12.02 29.60 9.42
CA TYR A 48 12.83 29.06 8.33
C TYR A 48 13.08 27.55 8.50
N THR A 49 13.44 27.12 9.72
CA THR A 49 13.65 25.70 10.04
C THR A 49 12.41 24.87 9.75
N TYR A 50 11.24 25.33 10.19
CA TYR A 50 9.97 24.66 9.90
C TYR A 50 9.68 24.61 8.39
N ASN A 51 9.85 25.73 7.68
CA ASN A 51 9.63 25.79 6.23
C ASN A 51 10.54 24.82 5.46
N ASP A 52 11.82 24.70 5.85
CA ASP A 52 12.74 23.76 5.22
C ASP A 52 12.37 22.30 5.54
N GLY A 53 11.92 22.02 6.76
CA GLY A 53 11.32 20.74 7.12
C GLY A 53 10.10 20.41 6.23
N ILE A 54 9.22 21.37 5.99
CA ILE A 54 8.06 21.20 5.11
C ILE A 54 8.45 20.96 3.66
N LYS A 55 9.45 21.69 3.14
CA LYS A 55 10.00 21.44 1.79
C LYS A 55 10.55 20.03 1.67
N ALA A 56 11.33 19.57 2.66
CA ALA A 56 11.88 18.22 2.69
C ALA A 56 10.77 17.15 2.75
N TYR A 57 9.75 17.35 3.58
CA TYR A 57 8.57 16.48 3.63
C TYR A 57 7.84 16.41 2.29
N ASN A 58 7.58 17.56 1.66
CA ASN A 58 6.88 17.62 0.37
C ASN A 58 7.67 16.90 -0.74
N ALA A 59 9.00 16.99 -0.73
CA ALA A 59 9.86 16.27 -1.68
C ALA A 59 9.73 14.74 -1.53
N GLN A 60 9.43 14.23 -0.33
CA GLN A 60 9.24 12.80 -0.08
C GLN A 60 7.85 12.29 -0.50
N LEU A 61 6.85 13.17 -0.65
CA LEU A 61 5.47 12.77 -0.95
C LEU A 61 5.31 12.15 -2.35
N GLY A 62 6.04 12.66 -3.35
CA GLY A 62 6.01 12.11 -4.71
C GLY A 62 6.45 10.64 -4.74
N PRO A 63 7.68 10.31 -4.30
CA PRO A 63 8.16 8.94 -4.20
C PRO A 63 7.27 8.05 -3.33
N TYR A 64 6.82 8.56 -2.16
CA TYR A 64 5.91 7.84 -1.30
C TYR A 64 4.62 7.46 -2.02
N ARG A 65 3.97 8.41 -2.71
CA ARG A 65 2.74 8.16 -3.47
C ARG A 65 2.94 7.04 -4.49
N THR A 66 3.99 7.13 -5.30
CA THR A 66 4.28 6.11 -6.32
C THR A 66 4.47 4.73 -5.71
N SER A 67 5.21 4.63 -4.60
CA SER A 67 5.41 3.36 -3.90
C SER A 67 4.11 2.83 -3.28
N ALA A 68 3.29 3.70 -2.69
CA ALA A 68 2.01 3.34 -2.09
C ALA A 68 1.00 2.84 -3.13
N GLU A 69 0.93 3.49 -4.28
CA GLU A 69 0.12 3.05 -5.43
C GLU A 69 0.60 1.68 -5.95
N ALA A 70 1.91 1.45 -6.02
CA ALA A 70 2.45 0.15 -6.42
C ALA A 70 2.06 -0.96 -5.44
N TYR A 71 2.18 -0.72 -4.13
CA TYR A 71 1.76 -1.67 -3.11
C TYR A 71 0.25 -1.91 -3.13
N ALA A 72 -0.55 -0.87 -3.35
CA ALA A 72 -2.01 -0.99 -3.50
C ALA A 72 -2.39 -1.87 -4.71
N ARG A 73 -1.66 -1.77 -5.83
CA ARG A 73 -1.87 -2.66 -6.98
C ARG A 73 -1.59 -4.13 -6.64
N LYS A 74 -0.53 -4.41 -5.87
CA LYS A 74 -0.24 -5.79 -5.41
C LYS A 74 -1.34 -6.33 -4.51
N LEU A 75 -1.86 -5.51 -3.58
CA LEU A 75 -2.99 -5.89 -2.73
C LEU A 75 -4.26 -6.17 -3.55
N LYS A 76 -4.55 -5.35 -4.57
CA LYS A 76 -5.66 -5.59 -5.47
C LYS A 76 -5.50 -6.93 -6.21
N ALA A 77 -4.32 -7.21 -6.76
CA ALA A 77 -4.06 -8.48 -7.43
C ALA A 77 -4.24 -9.68 -6.51
N TYR A 78 -3.81 -9.58 -5.25
CA TYR A 78 -4.06 -10.60 -4.24
C TYR A 78 -5.55 -10.80 -3.95
N ALA A 79 -6.31 -9.71 -3.79
CA ALA A 79 -7.75 -9.78 -3.56
C ALA A 79 -8.49 -10.41 -4.76
N ASP A 80 -8.19 -9.97 -5.98
CA ASP A 80 -8.77 -10.53 -7.21
C ASP A 80 -8.43 -12.02 -7.36
N GLY A 81 -7.18 -12.41 -7.08
CA GLY A 81 -6.74 -13.80 -7.05
C GLY A 81 -7.45 -14.63 -5.98
N SER A 82 -7.81 -14.02 -4.85
CA SER A 82 -8.49 -14.71 -3.74
C SER A 82 -9.93 -15.03 -4.10
N VAL A 83 -10.60 -14.12 -4.81
CA VAL A 83 -11.92 -14.34 -5.39
C VAL A 83 -11.87 -15.45 -6.45
N ALA A 84 -10.87 -15.41 -7.34
CA ALA A 84 -10.70 -16.46 -8.36
C ALA A 84 -10.46 -17.84 -7.73
N TYR A 85 -9.63 -17.90 -6.69
CA TYR A 85 -9.39 -19.12 -5.92
C TYR A 85 -10.68 -19.66 -5.29
N ALA A 86 -11.44 -18.82 -4.59
CA ALA A 86 -12.71 -19.24 -3.99
C ALA A 86 -13.71 -19.75 -5.04
N ASN A 87 -13.80 -19.10 -6.20
CA ASN A 87 -14.66 -19.55 -7.29
C ASN A 87 -14.25 -20.92 -7.83
N CYS A 88 -12.95 -21.15 -7.99
CA CYS A 88 -12.41 -22.45 -8.40
C CYS A 88 -12.77 -23.55 -7.38
N GLU A 89 -12.57 -23.28 -6.08
CA GLU A 89 -12.92 -24.22 -5.02
C GLU A 89 -14.42 -24.56 -5.06
N MET A 90 -15.29 -23.56 -5.21
CA MET A 90 -16.74 -23.79 -5.33
C MET A 90 -17.13 -24.64 -6.55
N GLN A 91 -16.48 -24.46 -7.70
CA GLN A 91 -16.71 -25.30 -8.89
C GLN A 91 -16.20 -26.73 -8.69
N SER A 92 -15.15 -26.90 -7.88
CA SER A 92 -14.65 -28.23 -7.52
C SER A 92 -15.57 -29.01 -6.58
N LEU A 93 -16.55 -28.35 -5.97
CA LEU A 93 -17.55 -28.99 -5.11
C LEU A 93 -18.86 -29.34 -5.83
N GLN A 94 -19.05 -28.87 -7.07
CA GLN A 94 -20.17 -29.18 -7.95
C GLN A 94 -19.85 -30.41 -8.83
#